data_AF-A0A352IP63-F1
#
_entry.id   AF-A0A352IP63-F1
#
_cell.length_a   1.000
_cell.length_b   1.000
_cell.length_c   1.000
_cell.angle_alpha   90.00
_cell.angle_beta   90.00
_cell.angle_gamma   90.00
#
_symmetry.space_group_name_H-M   'P 1'
#
loop_
_entity.id
_entity.type
_entity.pdbx_description
1 polymer ?
#
loop_
_entity_poly.entity_id
_entity_poly.type
_entity_poly.pdbx_seq_one_letter_code
_entity_poly.pdbx_strand_id
1 'polypeptide(L)'
;EQHVFRHGQAEYRATVSISIRPVTGAGQSPGDLLNLASLSLKAAKKLGGNRIELARENRDQSRLGTPQWVTEIDRTIRDGSLYLRAQPIVALEPEDGEGTMYELLLGLKDSSGKEISPQGYIEAAEQFKRST
;
A
#
# COMPACT_ATOMS: atom_id res chain seq x y z
N GLU A 1 -3.26 -8.95 -19.79
CA GLU A 1 -4.66 -9.14 -20.22
C GLU A 1 -5.60 -8.74 -19.08
N GLN A 2 -6.78 -8.21 -19.39
CA GLN A 2 -7.76 -7.78 -18.39
C GLN A 2 -8.91 -8.80 -18.36
N HIS A 3 -9.18 -9.36 -17.19
CA HIS A 3 -10.30 -10.28 -16.98
C HIS A 3 -11.43 -9.53 -16.28
N VAL A 4 -12.66 -9.81 -16.69
CA VAL A 4 -13.86 -9.21 -16.11
C VAL A 4 -14.62 -10.29 -15.36
N PHE A 5 -14.81 -10.11 -14.05
CA PHE A 5 -15.63 -11.01 -13.24
C PHE A 5 -16.84 -10.28 -12.69
N ARG A 6 -17.97 -10.98 -12.58
CA ARG A 6 -19.24 -10.43 -12.12
C ARG A 6 -19.64 -11.07 -10.81
N HIS A 7 -20.12 -10.26 -9.87
CA HIS A 7 -20.66 -10.73 -8.60
C HIS A 7 -21.92 -9.92 -8.27
N GLY A 8 -23.08 -10.62 -8.24
CA GLY A 8 -24.39 -9.97 -8.18
C GLY A 8 -24.62 -9.08 -9.41
N GLN A 9 -24.94 -7.81 -9.15
CA GLN A 9 -25.11 -6.78 -10.19
C GLN A 9 -23.82 -5.98 -10.47
N ALA A 10 -22.74 -6.25 -9.73
CA ALA A 10 -21.48 -5.52 -9.87
C ALA A 10 -20.52 -6.24 -10.84
N GLU A 11 -19.79 -5.43 -11.62
CA GLU A 11 -18.73 -5.88 -12.52
C GLU A 11 -17.38 -5.36 -12.04
N TYR A 12 -16.40 -6.26 -11.96
CA TYR A 12 -15.05 -5.97 -11.49
C TYR A 12 -14.04 -6.31 -12.58
N ARG A 13 -13.04 -5.45 -12.72
CA ARG A 13 -11.95 -5.63 -13.68
C ARG A 13 -10.69 -6.04 -12.94
N ALA A 14 -10.23 -7.26 -13.18
CA ALA A 14 -9.00 -7.80 -12.65
C ALA A 14 -7.88 -7.72 -13.69
N THR A 15 -6.68 -7.36 -13.24
CA THR A 15 -5.45 -7.44 -14.04
C THR A 15 -4.37 -8.12 -13.23
N VAL A 16 -3.35 -8.64 -13.89
CA VAL A 16 -2.19 -9.24 -13.23
C VAL A 16 -0.92 -8.51 -13.65
N SER A 17 -0.04 -8.27 -12.68
CA SER A 17 1.35 -7.86 -12.95
C SER A 17 2.26 -9.00 -12.54
N ILE A 18 3.19 -9.36 -13.42
CA ILE A 18 4.07 -10.53 -13.24
C ILE A 18 5.51 -10.05 -13.35
N SER A 19 6.35 -10.45 -12.41
CA SER A 19 7.81 -10.32 -12.54
C SER A 19 8.41 -11.71 -12.65
N ILE A 20 9.26 -11.91 -13.66
CA ILE A 20 9.92 -13.18 -13.94
C ILE A 20 11.41 -13.00 -13.64
N ARG A 21 11.95 -13.84 -12.75
CA ARG A 21 13.39 -13.94 -12.50
C ARG A 21 13.86 -15.36 -12.86
N PRO A 22 14.61 -15.53 -13.96
CA PRO A 22 15.21 -16.81 -14.27
C PRO A 22 16.23 -17.21 -13.19
N VAL A 23 16.26 -18.50 -12.85
CA VAL A 23 17.29 -19.09 -11.98
C VAL A 23 18.40 -19.59 -12.89
N THR A 24 19.54 -18.89 -12.92
CA THR A 24 20.60 -19.12 -13.92
C THR A 24 21.87 -19.75 -13.36
N GLY A 25 21.93 -20.11 -12.07
CA GLY A 25 23.08 -20.80 -11.48
C GLY A 25 23.01 -21.01 -9.96
N ALA A 26 23.93 -21.80 -9.42
CA ALA A 26 23.96 -22.25 -8.02
C ALA A 26 24.41 -21.18 -6.99
N GLY A 27 24.80 -19.99 -7.44
CA GLY A 27 25.34 -18.93 -6.58
C GLY A 27 24.32 -17.92 -6.05
N GLN A 28 23.03 -18.05 -6.40
CA GLN A 28 22.00 -17.11 -5.98
C GLN A 28 21.21 -17.66 -4.79
N SER A 29 21.19 -16.90 -3.69
CA SER A 29 20.32 -17.22 -2.55
C SER A 29 18.85 -17.18 -2.99
N PRO A 30 18.01 -18.13 -2.53
CA PRO A 30 16.56 -18.05 -2.72
C PRO A 30 15.98 -16.71 -2.25
N GLY A 31 16.52 -16.16 -1.15
CA GLY A 31 16.10 -14.86 -0.62
C GLY A 31 16.37 -13.71 -1.59
N ASP A 32 17.55 -13.70 -2.23
CA ASP A 32 17.92 -12.65 -3.18
C ASP A 32 17.07 -12.71 -4.45
N LEU A 33 16.79 -13.93 -4.94
CA LEU A 33 15.92 -14.15 -6.10
C LEU A 33 14.50 -13.63 -5.83
N LEU A 34 13.92 -13.95 -4.68
CA LEU A 34 12.60 -13.49 -4.28
C LEU A 34 12.56 -11.98 -4.07
N ASN A 35 13.60 -11.40 -3.45
CA ASN A 35 13.68 -9.97 -3.22
C ASN A 35 13.75 -9.19 -4.55
N LEU A 36 14.61 -9.60 -5.47
CA LEU A 36 14.75 -8.95 -6.78
C LEU A 36 13.46 -9.05 -7.62
N ALA A 37 12.81 -10.22 -7.65
CA ALA A 37 11.52 -10.39 -8.31
C ALA A 37 10.44 -9.50 -7.67
N SER A 38 10.42 -9.40 -6.33
CA SER A 38 9.48 -8.56 -5.59
C SER A 38 9.68 -7.07 -5.86
N LEU A 39 10.93 -6.60 -5.90
CA LEU A 39 11.26 -5.21 -6.23
C LEU A 39 10.86 -4.87 -7.66
N SER A 40 11.17 -5.75 -8.62
CA SER A 40 10.75 -5.61 -10.02
C SER A 40 9.22 -5.59 -10.16
N LEU A 41 8.50 -6.43 -9.42
CA LEU A 41 7.04 -6.44 -9.42
C LEU A 41 6.45 -5.15 -8.82
N LYS A 42 7.03 -4.64 -7.72
CA LYS A 42 6.63 -3.35 -7.14
C LYS A 42 6.83 -2.21 -8.13
N ALA A 43 7.95 -2.21 -8.85
CA ALA A 43 8.21 -1.24 -9.91
C ALA A 43 7.16 -1.34 -11.05
N ALA A 44 6.85 -2.55 -11.51
CA ALA A 44 5.85 -2.78 -12.54
C ALA A 44 4.46 -2.26 -12.13
N LYS A 45 4.08 -2.47 -10.86
CA LYS A 45 2.83 -1.94 -10.28
C LYS A 45 2.83 -0.40 -10.26
N LYS A 46 3.94 0.24 -9.87
CA LYS A 46 4.08 1.71 -9.89
C LYS A 46 3.98 2.30 -11.31
N LEU A 47 4.39 1.57 -12.34
CA LEU A 47 4.28 1.98 -13.74
C LEU A 47 2.89 1.72 -14.35
N GLY A 48 1.87 1.45 -13.54
CA GLY A 48 0.48 1.23 -13.97
C GLY A 48 0.06 -0.24 -14.06
N GLY A 49 0.92 -1.19 -13.70
CA GLY A 49 0.57 -2.61 -13.63
C GLY A 49 0.25 -3.26 -14.99
N ASN A 50 -0.60 -4.31 -14.95
CA ASN A 50 -1.06 -5.11 -16.10
C ASN A 50 0.04 -5.45 -17.12
N ARG A 51 1.19 -5.94 -16.64
CA ARG A 51 2.38 -6.17 -17.45
C ARG A 51 3.24 -7.31 -16.93
N ILE A 52 4.10 -7.82 -17.79
CA ILE A 52 5.10 -8.83 -17.47
C ILE A 52 6.47 -8.17 -17.60
N GLU A 53 7.25 -8.16 -16.52
CA GLU A 53 8.62 -7.65 -16.49
C GLU A 53 9.61 -8.78 -16.25
N LEU A 54 10.71 -8.78 -17.00
CA LEU A 54 11.85 -9.64 -16.72
C LEU A 54 12.76 -8.92 -15.72
N ALA A 55 12.89 -9.46 -14.51
CA ALA A 55 13.74 -8.91 -13.46
C ALA A 55 15.22 -9.07 -13.83
N ARG A 56 15.78 -8.06 -14.51
CA ARG A 56 17.20 -7.99 -14.85
C ARG A 56 17.99 -7.39 -13.69
N GLU A 57 19.24 -7.83 -13.53
CA GLU A 57 20.17 -7.33 -12.50
C GLU A 57 20.47 -5.83 -12.68
N ASN A 58 20.28 -5.30 -13.89
CA ASN A 58 20.87 -4.04 -14.32
C ASN A 58 19.84 -3.03 -14.86
N ARG A 59 18.90 -2.64 -14.00
CA ARG A 59 18.21 -1.35 -14.19
C ARG A 59 18.35 -0.60 -12.89
N ASP A 60 19.01 0.57 -12.97
CA ASP A 60 19.03 1.63 -11.96
C ASP A 60 17.88 1.50 -10.95
N GLN A 61 18.12 0.77 -9.85
CA GLN A 61 17.15 0.69 -8.75
C GLN A 61 16.99 2.07 -8.08
N SER A 62 17.93 2.97 -8.37
CA SER A 62 17.99 4.38 -7.99
C SER A 62 17.05 5.31 -8.77
N ARG A 63 16.50 4.90 -9.93
CA ARG A 63 15.67 5.78 -10.78
C ARG A 63 14.17 5.61 -10.63
N LEU A 64 13.72 4.61 -9.89
CA LEU A 64 12.35 4.59 -9.39
C LEU A 64 12.32 5.54 -8.22
N GLY A 65 12.19 6.83 -8.52
CA GLY A 65 12.16 7.92 -7.56
C GLY A 65 11.46 7.43 -6.30
N THR A 66 12.21 7.39 -5.20
CA THR A 66 11.62 7.32 -3.87
C THR A 66 10.53 8.37 -3.93
N PRO A 67 9.25 7.99 -3.98
CA PRO A 67 8.26 9.02 -4.18
C PRO A 67 8.33 9.86 -2.91
N GLN A 68 8.06 11.15 -3.04
CA GLN A 68 8.22 12.20 -2.02
C GLN A 68 7.48 11.94 -0.69
N TRP A 69 7.04 10.71 -0.41
CA TRP A 69 6.35 10.24 0.77
C TRP A 69 7.10 10.50 2.09
N VAL A 70 8.43 10.49 2.14
CA VAL A 70 9.13 10.90 3.38
C VAL A 70 8.86 12.38 3.68
N THR A 71 8.95 13.23 2.65
CA THR A 71 8.61 14.65 2.75
C THR A 71 7.13 14.86 3.06
N GLU A 72 6.25 14.02 2.50
CA GLU A 72 4.81 14.10 2.73
C GLU A 72 4.40 13.62 4.14
N ILE A 73 5.07 12.59 4.69
CA ILE A 73 4.86 12.13 6.08
C ILE A 73 5.26 13.23 7.05
N ASP A 74 6.47 13.77 6.91
CA ASP A 74 6.96 14.82 7.80
C ASP A 74 6.18 16.14 7.65
N ARG A 75 5.56 16.36 6.47
CA ARG A 75 4.69 17.52 6.21
C ARG A 75 3.33 17.34 6.87
N THR A 76 2.65 16.21 6.65
CA THR A 76 1.29 15.97 7.15
C THR A 76 1.21 15.94 8.68
N ILE A 77 2.27 15.50 9.35
CA ILE A 77 2.41 15.62 10.81
C ILE A 77 2.51 17.08 11.26
N ARG A 78 3.22 17.93 10.51
CA ARG A 78 3.43 19.36 10.86
C ARG A 78 2.27 20.27 10.49
N ASP A 79 1.61 20.01 9.37
CA ASP A 79 0.60 20.90 8.79
C ASP A 79 -0.82 20.64 9.34
N GLY A 80 -0.97 19.72 10.31
CA GLY A 80 -2.26 19.41 10.93
C GLY A 80 -3.23 18.67 10.01
N SER A 81 -2.71 17.97 9.00
CA SER A 81 -3.51 17.26 7.99
C SER A 81 -4.08 15.93 8.51
N LEU A 82 -3.55 15.42 9.63
CA LEU A 82 -4.00 14.20 10.30
C LEU A 82 -5.06 14.53 11.34
N TYR A 83 -6.07 13.67 11.44
CA TYR A 83 -7.10 13.76 12.48
C TYR A 83 -7.59 12.36 12.87
N LEU A 84 -8.29 12.28 14.00
CA LEU A 84 -8.90 11.04 14.48
C LEU A 84 -10.38 11.01 14.13
N ARG A 85 -10.82 9.86 13.63
CA ARG A 85 -12.23 9.49 13.53
C ARG A 85 -12.52 8.45 14.61
N ALA A 86 -13.69 8.50 15.21
CA ALA A 86 -14.14 7.54 16.19
C ALA A 86 -15.34 6.77 15.62
N GLN A 87 -15.16 5.48 15.34
CA GLN A 87 -16.24 4.61 14.90
C GLN A 87 -16.83 3.89 16.13
N PRO A 88 -18.11 4.10 16.46
CA PRO A 88 -18.71 3.45 17.63
C PRO A 88 -18.77 1.94 17.44
N ILE A 89 -18.45 1.21 18.51
CA ILE A 89 -18.62 -0.24 18.61
C ILE A 89 -19.85 -0.46 19.50
N VAL A 90 -20.90 -1.02 18.92
CA VAL A 90 -22.18 -1.26 19.61
C VAL A 90 -22.33 -2.73 19.96
N ALA A 91 -22.73 -3.01 21.20
CA ALA A 91 -23.06 -4.35 21.65
C ALA A 91 -24.34 -4.85 20.94
N LEU A 92 -24.36 -6.14 20.58
CA LEU A 92 -25.58 -6.78 20.06
C LEU A 92 -26.58 -7.08 21.19
N GLU A 93 -26.05 -7.39 22.37
CA GLU A 93 -26.80 -7.63 23.61
C GLU A 93 -26.15 -6.80 24.72
N PRO A 94 -26.65 -5.58 25.00
CA PRO A 94 -26.04 -4.70 25.97
C PRO A 94 -26.32 -5.15 27.41
N GLU A 95 -25.27 -5.25 28.22
CA GLU A 95 -25.38 -5.50 29.67
C GLU A 95 -25.30 -4.17 30.47
N ASP A 96 -25.97 -4.14 31.63
CA ASP A 96 -25.93 -2.97 32.52
C ASP A 96 -24.49 -2.71 32.99
N GLY A 97 -23.97 -1.53 32.65
CA GLY A 97 -22.62 -1.10 33.02
C GLY A 97 -21.58 -1.23 31.91
N GLU A 98 -21.94 -1.68 30.70
CA GLU A 98 -21.04 -1.62 29.55
C GLU A 98 -20.74 -0.16 29.16
N GLY A 99 -19.45 0.18 29.14
CA GLY A 99 -18.98 1.49 28.70
C GLY A 99 -19.06 1.65 27.18
N THR A 100 -19.15 2.90 26.70
CA THR A 100 -19.13 3.16 25.26
C THR A 100 -17.75 2.87 24.67
N MET A 101 -17.70 2.01 23.65
CA MET A 101 -16.47 1.64 22.96
C MET A 101 -16.38 2.30 21.57
N TYR A 102 -15.16 2.63 21.16
CA TYR A 102 -14.87 3.22 19.85
C TYR A 102 -13.60 2.60 19.26
N GLU A 103 -13.62 2.38 17.95
CA GLU A 103 -12.40 2.21 17.16
C GLU A 103 -11.89 3.59 16.73
N LEU A 104 -10.65 3.92 17.06
CA LEU A 104 -9.99 5.15 16.61
C LEU A 104 -9.29 4.89 15.29
N LEU A 105 -9.72 5.61 14.26
CA LEU A 105 -9.22 5.49 12.90
C LEU A 105 -8.49 6.75 12.47
N LEU A 106 -7.34 6.59 11.82
CA LEU A 106 -6.63 7.71 11.22
C LEU A 106 -7.44 8.29 10.04
N GLY A 107 -7.54 9.60 10.00
CA GLY A 107 -8.03 10.39 8.88
C GLY A 107 -6.92 11.28 8.33
N LEU A 108 -6.98 11.56 7.02
CA LEU A 108 -6.03 12.42 6.33
C LEU A 108 -6.78 13.40 5.42
N LYS A 109 -6.36 14.67 5.44
CA LYS A 109 -6.83 15.71 4.51
C LYS A 109 -5.71 16.14 3.58
N ASP A 110 -6.07 16.47 2.34
CA ASP A 110 -5.15 17.16 1.43
C ASP A 110 -5.01 18.66 1.77
N SER A 111 -4.18 19.39 1.02
CA SER A 111 -3.97 20.83 1.23
C SER A 111 -5.21 21.70 0.96
N SER A 112 -6.25 21.15 0.33
CA SER A 112 -7.55 21.82 0.16
C SER A 112 -8.52 21.54 1.32
N GLY A 113 -8.12 20.70 2.27
CA GLY A 113 -8.94 20.27 3.41
C GLY A 113 -9.89 19.12 3.09
N LYS A 114 -9.79 18.51 1.90
CA LYS A 114 -10.61 17.38 1.48
C LYS A 114 -10.09 16.08 2.09
N GLU A 115 -11.00 15.24 2.59
CA GLU A 115 -10.67 13.91 3.10
C GLU A 115 -10.17 12.99 1.97
N ILE A 116 -9.05 12.33 2.22
CA ILE A 116 -8.40 11.39 1.31
C ILE A 116 -8.08 10.08 2.04
N SER A 117 -7.90 9.01 1.28
CA SER A 117 -7.58 7.69 1.86
C SER A 117 -6.23 7.72 2.59
N PRO A 118 -6.16 7.24 3.85
CA PRO A 118 -4.90 7.15 4.58
C PRO A 118 -4.04 5.95 4.14
N GLN A 119 -4.51 5.08 3.24
CA GLN A 119 -3.81 3.84 2.87
C GLN A 119 -2.39 4.10 2.35
N GLY A 120 -2.21 5.04 1.41
CA GLY A 120 -0.89 5.35 0.87
C GLY A 120 0.07 5.92 1.94
N TYR A 121 -0.48 6.65 2.91
CA TYR A 121 0.28 7.15 4.06
C TYR A 121 0.72 6.00 4.99
N ILE A 122 -0.18 5.06 5.30
CA ILE A 122 0.11 3.90 6.14
C ILE A 122 1.20 3.02 5.49
N GLU A 123 1.03 2.68 4.20
CA GLU A 123 2.02 1.89 3.45
C GLU A 123 3.40 2.56 3.46
N ALA A 124 3.45 3.89 3.33
CA ALA A 124 4.69 4.65 3.41
C ALA A 124 5.28 4.63 4.83
N ALA A 125 4.46 4.88 5.87
CA ALA A 125 4.90 4.88 7.26
C ALA A 125 5.49 3.51 7.67
N GLU A 126 4.86 2.40 7.26
CA GLU A 126 5.37 1.04 7.46
C GLU A 126 6.71 0.83 6.73
N GLN A 127 6.78 1.22 5.45
CA GLN A 127 8.00 1.07 4.65
C GLN A 127 9.19 1.84 5.27
N PHE A 128 8.95 3.01 5.84
CA PHE A 128 9.98 3.86 6.45
C PHE A 128 10.18 3.64 7.96
N LYS A 129 9.53 2.63 8.55
CA LYS A 129 9.58 2.33 10.00
C LYS A 129 9.19 3.52 10.88
N ARG A 130 8.21 4.30 10.44
CA ARG A 130 7.61 5.44 11.16
C ARG A 130 6.24 5.11 11.75
N SER A 131 5.87 3.82 11.79
CA SER A 131 4.64 3.30 12.38
C SER A 131 4.72 3.05 13.89
N THR A 132 5.87 3.32 14.51
CA THR A 132 6.16 3.10 15.95
C THR A 132 6.85 4.31 16.53
#